data_AF-A0A517KMD8-F1
#
_entry.id   AF-A0A517KMD8-F1
#
_cell.length_a   1.000
_cell.length_b   1.000
_cell.length_c   1.000
_cell.angle_alpha   90.00
_cell.angle_beta   90.00
_cell.angle_gamma   90.00
#
_symmetry.space_group_name_H-M   'P 1'
#
loop_
_entity.id
_entity.type
_entity.pdbx_description
1 polymer ?
#
loop_
_entity_poly.entity_id
_entity_poly.type
_entity_poly.pdbx_seq_one_letter_code
_entity_poly.pdbx_strand_id
1 'polypeptide(L)' 'MAGQSIFEIGRRLKHVKENDLAHGEFGKWLKKVKLSNQQAHRFMKVSEEYEDSNLTTS' A
#
# COMPACT_ATOMS: atom_id res chain seq x y z
N MET A 1 -7.79 17.39 10.68
CA MET A 1 -6.91 17.29 9.50
C MET A 1 -5.87 16.20 9.74
N ALA A 2 -5.57 15.44 8.69
CA ALA A 2 -4.47 14.48 8.59
C ALA A 2 -4.43 13.36 9.64
N GLY A 3 -5.48 12.54 9.68
CA GLY A 3 -5.24 11.10 9.86
C GLY A 3 -4.58 10.55 8.60
N GLN A 4 -3.38 11.04 8.23
CA GLN A 4 -2.52 10.45 7.19
C GLN A 4 -1.91 9.15 7.75
N SER A 5 -2.79 8.32 8.28
CA SER A 5 -2.47 7.10 8.99
C SER A 5 -1.96 6.13 7.93
N ILE A 6 -0.86 5.49 8.24
CA ILE A 6 -0.14 4.47 7.46
C ILE A 6 -1.01 3.57 6.55
N PHE A 7 -2.25 3.27 6.93
CA PHE A 7 -3.26 2.57 6.12
C PHE A 7 -3.58 3.23 4.77
N GLU A 8 -3.70 4.56 4.70
CA GLU A 8 -4.00 5.27 3.45
C GLU A 8 -2.80 5.22 2.48
N ILE A 9 -1.59 5.26 3.04
CA ILE A 9 -0.35 5.04 2.30
C ILE A 9 -0.30 3.60 1.76
N GLY A 10 -0.68 2.61 2.58
CA GLY A 10 -0.79 1.20 2.19
C GLY A 10 -1.80 0.93 1.07
N ARG A 11 -3.00 1.53 1.15
CA ARG A 11 -4.04 1.42 0.11
C ARG A 11 -3.57 2.03 -1.21
N ARG A 12 -2.96 3.22 -1.15
CA ARG A 12 -2.41 3.88 -2.34
C ARG A 12 -1.25 3.09 -2.95
N LEU A 13 -0.41 2.49 -2.10
CA LEU A 13 0.64 1.55 -2.48
C LEU A 13 0.08 0.35 -3.26
N LYS A 14 -0.99 -0.28 -2.76
CA LYS A 14 -1.67 -1.43 -3.39
C LYS A 14 -2.26 -1.03 -4.75
N HIS A 15 -2.98 0.09 -4.80
CA HIS A 15 -3.57 0.61 -6.03
C HIS A 15 -2.51 0.91 -7.10
N VAL A 16 -1.44 1.60 -6.73
CA VAL A 16 -0.34 1.96 -7.64
C VAL A 16 0.39 0.70 -8.16
N LYS A 17 0.54 -0.34 -7.32
CA LYS A 17 1.12 -1.63 -7.74
C LYS A 17 0.22 -2.39 -8.72
N GLU A 18 -1.11 -2.32 -8.57
CA GLU A 18 -2.06 -3.09 -9.37
C GLU A 18 -2.54 -2.36 -10.64
N ASN A 19 -2.61 -1.02 -10.61
CA ASN A 19 -3.20 -0.21 -11.68
C ASN A 19 -2.16 0.66 -12.42
N ASP A 20 -1.15 1.21 -11.73
CA ASP A 20 -0.19 2.15 -12.32
C ASP A 20 1.15 1.53 -12.74
N LEU A 21 1.52 0.34 -12.22
CA LEU A 21 2.84 -0.25 -12.47
C LEU A 21 2.78 -1.61 -13.17
N ALA A 22 3.55 -1.70 -14.26
CA ALA A 22 3.83 -2.95 -14.94
C ALA A 22 4.66 -3.91 -14.06
N HIS A 23 4.52 -5.22 -14.30
CA HIS A 23 5.20 -6.26 -13.53
C HIS A 23 6.72 -6.04 -13.53
N GLY A 24 7.30 -5.87 -12.34
CA GLY A 24 8.74 -5.60 -12.15
C GLY A 24 9.12 -4.12 -11.95
N GLU A 25 8.25 -3.17 -12.27
CA GLU A 25 8.52 -1.73 -12.03
C GLU A 25 8.34 -1.35 -10.56
N PHE A 26 7.56 -2.13 -9.79
CA PHE A 26 7.22 -1.83 -8.41
C PHE A 26 8.46 -1.65 -7.50
N GLY A 27 9.46 -2.51 -7.66
CA GLY A 27 10.72 -2.39 -6.91
C GLY A 27 11.53 -1.12 -7.22
N LYS A 28 11.43 -0.59 -8.46
CA LYS A 28 12.09 0.67 -8.84
C LYS A 28 11.37 1.87 -8.25
N TRP A 29 10.04 1.84 -8.29
CA TRP A 29 9.21 2.89 -7.69
C TRP A 29 9.41 2.97 -6.18
N LEU A 30 9.55 1.83 -5.49
CA LEU A 30 9.90 1.79 -4.07
C LEU A 30 11.22 2.49 -3.74
N LYS A 31 12.24 2.31 -4.57
CA LYS A 31 13.51 3.05 -4.44
C LYS A 31 13.31 4.56 -4.61
N LYS A 32 12.45 4.99 -5.54
CA LYS A 32 12.12 6.41 -5.78
C LYS A 32 11.45 7.06 -4.57
N VAL A 33 10.56 6.34 -3.88
CA VAL A 33 9.90 6.80 -2.64
C VAL A 33 10.70 6.50 -1.37
N LYS A 34 11.96 6.02 -1.51
CA LYS A 34 12.86 5.64 -0.39
C LYS A 34 12.26 4.61 0.58
N LEU A 35 11.44 3.70 0.07
CA LEU A 35 10.89 2.59 0.82
C LEU A 35 11.59 1.28 0.46
N SER A 36 11.84 0.45 1.47
CA SER A 36 12.27 -0.93 1.24
C SER A 36 11.09 -1.82 0.86
N ASN A 37 11.36 -2.90 0.12
CA ASN A 37 10.36 -3.93 -0.18
C ASN A 37 9.67 -4.44 1.09
N GLN A 38 10.41 -4.61 2.18
CA GLN A 38 9.84 -5.07 3.46
C GLN A 38 8.85 -4.07 4.06
N GLN A 39 9.18 -2.77 4.06
CA GLN A 39 8.28 -1.72 4.54
C GLN A 39 7.02 -1.63 3.70
N ALA A 40 7.17 -1.64 2.36
CA ALA A 40 6.05 -1.61 1.44
C ALA A 40 5.09 -2.79 1.67
N HIS A 41 5.65 -3.98 1.86
CA HIS A 41 4.85 -5.19 2.08
C HIS A 41 4.11 -5.15 3.42
N ARG A 42 4.74 -4.63 4.48
CA ARG A 42 4.05 -4.39 5.77
C ARG A 42 2.91 -3.39 5.62
N PHE A 43 3.12 -2.28 4.91
CA PHE A 43 2.07 -1.28 4.70
C PHE A 43 0.90 -1.83 3.88
N MET A 44 1.18 -2.56 2.81
CA MET A 44 0.15 -3.23 2.00
C MET A 44 -0.66 -4.24 2.81
N LYS A 45 0.02 -5.08 3.60
CA LYS A 45 -0.63 -6.09 4.45
C LYS A 45 -1.53 -5.45 5.50
N VAL A 46 -1.02 -4.41 6.19
CA VAL A 46 -1.78 -3.67 7.20
C VAL A 46 -2.98 -2.94 6.58
N SER A 47 -2.87 -2.40 5.36
CA SER A 47 -4.00 -1.80 4.66
C SER A 47 -5.03 -2.82 4.19
N GLU A 48 -4.59 -4.01 3.78
CA GLU A 48 -5.47 -5.11 3.35
C GLU A 48 -6.29 -5.63 4.53
N GLU A 49 -5.66 -5.91 5.67
CA GLU A 49 -6.35 -6.31 6.90
C GLU A 49 -7.34 -5.24 7.40
N TYR A 50 -7.01 -3.96 7.19
CA TYR A 50 -7.90 -2.84 7.53
C TYR A 50 -9.09 -2.71 6.56
N GLU A 51 -8.90 -2.98 5.27
CA GLU A 51 -9.99 -3.04 4.30
C GLU A 51 -10.93 -4.20 4.57
N ASP A 52 -10.41 -5.40 4.83
CA ASP A 52 -11.22 -6.57 5.17
C ASP A 52 -12.05 -6.36 6.44
N SER A 53 -11.47 -5.66 7.43
CA SER A 53 -12.17 -5.29 8.66
C SER A 53 -13.31 -4.28 8.44
N ASN A 54 -13.18 -3.39 7.44
CA ASN A 54 -14.18 -2.37 7.12
C ASN A 54 -15.22 -2.85 6.08
N LEU A 55 -14.91 -3.92 5.33
CA LEU A 55 -15.83 -4.61 4.41
C LEU A 55 -16.74 -5.63 5.11
N THR A 56 -16.39 -6.07 6.33
CA THR A 56 -17.16 -7.05 7.12
C THR A 56 -18.17 -6.40 8.09
N THR A 57 -18.70 -5.22 7.75
CA THR A 57 -19.95 -4.74 8.35
C THR A 57 -21.03 -4.80 7.29
N SER A 58 -21.67 -5.96 7.18
CA SER A 58 -22.95 -6.18 6.48
C SER A 58 -23.92 -6.85 7.44
#